data_AF-A0A9D9P1N4-F1
#
_entry.id   AF-A0A9D9P1N4-F1
#
_cell.length_a   1.000
_cell.length_b   1.000
_cell.length_c   1.000
_cell.angle_alpha   90.00
_cell.angle_beta   90.00
_cell.angle_gamma   90.00
#
_symmetry.space_group_name_H-M   'P 1'
#
loop_
_entity.id
_entity.type
_entity.pdbx_description
1 polymer ?
#
loop_
_entity_poly.entity_id
_entity_poly.type
_entity_poly.pdbx_seq_one_letter_code
_entity_poly.pdbx_strand_id
1 'polypeptide(L)'
;MTDDVLSETAIEATPGISFYCALLEELRIEVLPTVELEKVMATVPLGSTLTVTSSPAHGVKGTLATALALRQHGYRVVPHLAARALRSHQELVLLWQQFIAAGIDEVFVVGGDQTEPAGEFPDSRTLLPALVEL
;
A
#
# COMPACT_ATOMS: atom_id res chain seq x y z
N MET A 1 52.90 -12.58 16.99
CA MET A 1 52.93 -12.02 15.62
C MET A 1 51.70 -12.59 14.92
N THR A 2 50.93 -11.72 14.27
CA THR A 2 49.54 -11.84 13.78
C THR A 2 48.47 -11.77 14.86
N ASP A 3 47.46 -10.91 14.80
CA ASP A 3 47.33 -9.53 14.32
C ASP A 3 46.07 -9.05 15.02
N ASP A 4 46.26 -8.14 15.96
CA ASP A 4 45.22 -7.34 16.59
C ASP A 4 44.93 -6.16 15.66
N VAL A 5 43.94 -6.27 14.77
CA VAL A 5 43.19 -5.13 14.22
C VAL A 5 41.84 -5.62 13.67
N LEU A 6 40.84 -5.78 14.53
CA LEU A 6 39.47 -5.41 14.15
C LEU A 6 39.20 -4.05 14.77
N SER A 7 39.82 -3.04 14.16
CA SER A 7 39.44 -1.64 14.34
C SER A 7 38.03 -1.49 13.79
N GLU A 8 37.03 -1.63 14.66
CA GLU A 8 35.67 -1.15 14.46
C GLU A 8 35.72 0.37 14.26
N THR A 9 35.97 0.77 13.02
CA THR A 9 35.85 2.16 12.60
C THR A 9 34.79 2.23 11.52
N ALA A 10 33.76 3.05 11.81
CA ALA A 10 32.63 3.49 11.00
C ALA A 10 31.33 2.67 11.20
N ILE A 11 30.14 3.25 11.43
CA ILE A 11 29.63 4.59 11.08
C ILE A 11 28.59 5.01 12.14
N GLU A 12 28.86 6.05 12.94
CA GLU A 12 27.80 6.83 13.63
C GLU A 12 27.78 8.24 13.01
N ALA A 13 27.42 8.30 11.74
CA ALA A 13 27.11 9.59 11.11
C ALA A 13 25.65 9.90 11.41
N THR A 14 25.40 10.78 12.39
CA THR A 14 24.04 11.31 12.60
C THR A 14 23.58 11.99 11.32
N PRO A 15 22.48 11.56 10.70
CA PRO A 15 22.00 12.18 9.46
C PRO A 15 21.74 13.68 9.68
N GLY A 16 22.10 14.49 8.69
CA GLY A 16 21.78 15.92 8.70
C GLY A 16 20.28 16.18 8.50
N ILE A 17 19.82 17.40 8.80
CA ILE A 17 18.41 17.80 8.66
C ILE A 17 17.87 17.54 7.24
N SER A 18 18.68 17.77 6.21
CA SER A 18 18.29 17.53 4.81
C SER A 18 17.91 16.08 4.54
N PHE A 19 18.55 15.12 5.20
CA PHE A 19 18.20 13.70 5.08
C PHE A 19 16.81 13.43 5.66
N TYR A 20 16.51 13.97 6.85
CA TYR A 20 15.20 13.81 7.46
C TYR A 20 14.10 14.52 6.67
N CYS A 21 14.38 15.71 6.12
CA CYS A 21 13.44 16.41 5.24
C CYS A 21 13.10 15.55 4.01
N ALA A 22 14.09 15.00 3.32
CA ALA A 22 13.86 14.12 2.16
C ALA A 22 13.06 12.87 2.54
N LEU A 23 13.38 12.23 3.67
CA LEU A 23 12.62 11.07 4.16
C LEU A 23 11.16 11.42 4.46
N LEU A 24 10.90 12.60 5.02
CA LEU A 24 9.55 13.07 5.33
C LEU A 24 8.78 13.49 4.07
N GLU A 25 9.45 14.04 3.06
CA GLU A 25 8.82 14.38 1.77
C GLU A 25 8.35 13.14 1.00
N GLU A 26 9.10 12.04 1.10
CA GLU A 26 8.76 10.77 0.43
C GLU A 26 7.91 9.81 1.30
N LEU A 27 7.59 10.21 2.53
CA LEU A 27 6.89 9.35 3.47
C LEU A 27 5.50 8.98 2.93
N ARG A 28 5.12 7.72 3.15
CA ARG A 28 3.78 7.20 2.89
C ARG A 28 3.13 6.78 4.20
N ILE A 29 1.85 7.09 4.37
CA ILE A 29 1.10 6.78 5.59
C ILE A 29 0.11 5.67 5.26
N GLU A 30 0.16 4.57 6.01
CA GLU A 30 -0.80 3.49 5.89
C GLU A 30 -2.02 3.74 6.77
N VAL A 31 -3.21 3.53 6.19
CA VAL A 31 -4.49 3.55 6.91
C VAL A 31 -5.24 2.24 6.72
N LEU A 32 -5.97 1.83 7.75
CA LEU A 32 -6.84 0.67 7.69
C LEU A 32 -8.18 1.04 7.02
N PRO A 33 -8.91 0.06 6.44
CA PRO A 33 -10.25 0.30 5.89
C PRO A 33 -11.29 0.87 6.86
N THR A 34 -11.01 0.81 8.17
CA THR A 34 -11.86 1.33 9.24
C THR A 34 -11.48 2.74 9.71
N VAL A 35 -10.54 3.40 9.03
CA VAL A 35 -10.09 4.73 9.43
C VAL A 35 -11.23 5.75 9.39
N GLU A 36 -11.27 6.63 10.39
CA GLU A 36 -12.18 7.78 10.40
C GLU A 36 -11.63 8.87 9.47
N LEU A 37 -12.34 9.15 8.38
CA LEU A 37 -11.89 10.08 7.35
C LEU A 37 -11.68 11.49 7.90
N GLU A 38 -12.53 11.94 8.82
CA GLU A 38 -12.44 13.25 9.46
C GLU A 38 -11.13 13.41 10.22
N LYS A 39 -10.65 12.34 10.87
CA LYS A 39 -9.36 12.35 11.57
C LYS A 39 -8.20 12.42 10.58
N VAL A 40 -8.28 11.70 9.46
CA VAL A 40 -7.27 11.78 8.39
C VAL A 40 -7.21 13.21 7.85
N MET A 41 -8.35 13.81 7.49
CA MET A 41 -8.40 15.18 7.00
C MET A 41 -7.90 16.23 7.98
N ALA A 42 -8.11 16.00 9.28
CA ALA A 42 -7.67 16.91 10.32
C ALA A 42 -6.15 16.82 10.63
N THR A 43 -5.48 15.73 10.25
CA THR A 43 -4.11 15.43 10.72
C THR A 43 -3.10 15.16 9.61
N VAL A 44 -3.55 14.65 8.46
CA VAL A 44 -2.68 14.24 7.37
C VAL A 44 -2.66 15.31 6.27
N PRO A 45 -1.48 15.86 5.93
CA PRO A 45 -1.35 16.81 4.84
C PRO A 45 -1.87 16.26 3.51
N LEU A 46 -2.57 17.08 2.73
CA LEU A 46 -3.16 16.66 1.45
C LEU A 46 -2.11 16.17 0.42
N GLY A 47 -0.87 16.66 0.52
CA GLY A 47 0.25 16.22 -0.33
C GLY A 47 0.81 14.84 0.01
N SER A 48 0.39 14.23 1.12
CA SER A 48 0.86 12.90 1.53
C SER A 48 0.25 11.80 0.65
N THR A 49 1.04 10.75 0.41
CA THR A 49 0.53 9.51 -0.20
C THR A 49 -0.02 8.60 0.89
N LEU A 50 -1.27 8.19 0.75
CA LEU A 50 -1.94 7.26 1.66
C LEU A 50 -1.96 5.86 1.06
N THR A 51 -1.44 4.85 1.77
CA THR A 51 -1.68 3.45 1.43
C THR A 51 -2.90 2.94 2.19
N VAL A 52 -3.69 2.07 1.58
CA VAL A 52 -4.90 1.51 2.21
C VAL A 52 -4.78 0.00 2.31
N THR A 53 -4.72 -0.53 3.53
CA THR A 53 -4.53 -1.96 3.79
C THR A 53 -5.70 -2.80 3.26
N SER A 54 -5.42 -4.03 2.81
CA SER A 54 -6.44 -5.06 2.54
C SER A 54 -6.33 -6.17 3.58
N SER A 55 -7.00 -5.98 4.72
CA SER A 55 -7.01 -6.96 5.81
C SER A 55 -8.02 -8.09 5.57
N PRO A 56 -7.83 -9.29 6.14
CA PRO A 56 -8.78 -10.40 6.00
C PRO A 56 -10.22 -10.04 6.37
N ALA A 57 -10.40 -9.18 7.39
CA ALA A 57 -11.72 -8.76 7.86
C ALA A 57 -12.49 -7.85 6.88
N HIS A 58 -11.79 -7.11 6.02
CA HIS A 58 -12.40 -6.11 5.13
C HIS A 58 -12.24 -6.43 3.64
N GLY A 59 -11.24 -7.26 3.31
CA GLY A 59 -10.87 -7.64 1.96
C GLY A 59 -10.63 -6.43 1.04
N VAL A 60 -10.57 -6.72 -0.26
CA VAL A 60 -10.33 -5.71 -1.30
C VAL A 60 -11.48 -4.71 -1.46
N LYS A 61 -12.71 -5.07 -1.06
CA LYS A 61 -13.87 -4.17 -1.15
C LYS A 61 -13.85 -3.07 -0.10
N GLY A 62 -13.47 -3.40 1.14
CA GLY A 62 -13.27 -2.39 2.18
C GLY A 62 -12.14 -1.43 1.78
N THR A 63 -11.03 -1.98 1.28
CA THR A 63 -9.92 -1.18 0.74
C THR A 63 -10.36 -0.24 -0.37
N LEU A 64 -11.13 -0.73 -1.35
CA LEU A 64 -11.66 0.09 -2.44
C LEU A 64 -12.54 1.22 -1.91
N ALA A 65 -13.50 0.93 -1.02
CA ALA A 65 -14.41 1.94 -0.48
C ALA A 65 -13.63 3.08 0.22
N THR A 66 -12.67 2.74 1.08
CA THR A 66 -11.83 3.72 1.77
C THR A 66 -10.96 4.49 0.78
N ALA A 67 -10.37 3.82 -0.22
CA ALA A 67 -9.53 4.47 -1.21
C ALA A 67 -10.31 5.48 -2.05
N LEU A 68 -11.51 5.12 -2.51
CA LEU A 68 -12.40 6.03 -3.25
C LEU A 68 -12.78 7.24 -2.41
N ALA A 69 -13.12 7.04 -1.14
CA ALA A 69 -13.46 8.13 -0.24
C ALA A 69 -12.28 9.09 -0.01
N LEU A 70 -11.06 8.57 0.19
CA LEU A 70 -9.86 9.40 0.32
C LEU A 70 -9.52 10.14 -0.98
N ARG A 71 -9.69 9.50 -2.15
CA ARG A 71 -9.53 10.16 -3.45
C ARG A 71 -10.50 11.31 -3.65
N GLN A 72 -11.76 11.17 -3.24
CA GLN A 72 -12.76 12.25 -3.30
C GLN A 72 -12.36 13.48 -2.48
N HIS A 73 -11.56 13.29 -1.43
CA HIS A 73 -11.02 14.38 -0.61
C HIS A 73 -9.67 14.91 -1.11
N GLY A 74 -9.18 14.43 -2.26
CA GLY A 74 -8.00 14.95 -2.97
C GLY A 74 -6.67 14.29 -2.62
N TYR A 75 -6.63 13.28 -1.75
CA TYR A 75 -5.39 12.56 -1.41
C TYR A 75 -4.88 11.73 -2.58
N ARG A 76 -3.56 11.58 -2.73
CA ARG A 76 -2.98 10.47 -3.51
C ARG A 76 -3.13 9.18 -2.72
N VAL A 77 -3.68 8.14 -3.33
CA VAL A 77 -4.00 6.88 -2.65
C VAL A 77 -3.43 5.69 -3.40
N VAL A 78 -2.87 4.74 -2.66
CA VAL A 78 -2.32 3.48 -3.14
C VAL A 78 -2.99 2.31 -2.41
N PRO A 79 -4.10 1.77 -2.93
CA PRO A 79 -4.80 0.66 -2.30
C PRO A 79 -3.99 -0.63 -2.40
N HIS A 80 -4.07 -1.45 -1.37
CA HIS A 80 -3.53 -2.80 -1.39
C HIS A 80 -4.45 -3.72 -2.17
N LEU A 81 -3.87 -4.53 -3.04
CA LEU A 81 -4.56 -5.58 -3.77
C LEU A 81 -4.05 -6.93 -3.26
N ALA A 82 -4.73 -7.46 -2.24
CA ALA A 82 -4.41 -8.76 -1.66
C ALA A 82 -4.95 -9.87 -2.57
N ALA A 83 -4.04 -10.63 -3.20
CA ALA A 83 -4.37 -11.68 -4.15
C ALA A 83 -5.36 -12.69 -3.59
N ARG A 84 -5.11 -13.21 -2.39
CA ARG A 84 -5.95 -14.20 -1.73
C ARG A 84 -7.39 -13.72 -1.49
N ALA A 85 -7.61 -12.40 -1.45
CA ALA A 85 -8.93 -11.82 -1.19
C ALA A 85 -9.79 -11.65 -2.46
N LEU A 86 -9.22 -11.88 -3.65
CA LEU A 86 -9.94 -11.83 -4.92
C LEU A 86 -10.57 -13.20 -5.23
N ARG A 87 -11.84 -13.17 -5.63
CA ARG A 87 -12.60 -14.40 -5.92
C ARG A 87 -12.46 -14.85 -7.37
N SER A 88 -12.25 -13.92 -8.30
CA SER A 88 -12.10 -14.24 -9.73
C SER A 88 -11.44 -13.12 -10.53
N HIS A 89 -11.01 -13.43 -11.74
CA HIS A 89 -10.56 -12.45 -12.73
C HIS A 89 -11.63 -11.40 -13.04
N GLN A 90 -12.92 -11.77 -13.07
CA GLN A 90 -14.00 -10.80 -13.27
C GLN A 90 -14.07 -9.77 -12.12
N GLU A 91 -13.87 -10.21 -10.87
CA GLU A 91 -13.81 -9.28 -9.73
C GLU A 91 -12.60 -8.33 -9.84
N LEU A 92 -11.46 -8.85 -10.31
CA LEU A 92 -10.27 -8.04 -10.58
C LEU A 92 -10.55 -6.93 -11.61
N VAL A 93 -11.14 -7.27 -12.76
CA VAL A 93 -11.50 -6.30 -13.82
C VAL A 93 -12.41 -5.20 -13.29
N LEU A 94 -13.46 -5.57 -12.56
CA LEU A 94 -14.43 -4.60 -12.01
C LEU A 94 -13.80 -3.67 -10.96
N LEU A 95 -12.87 -4.19 -10.16
CA LEU A 95 -12.15 -3.40 -9.17
C LEU A 95 -11.16 -2.45 -9.85
N TRP A 96 -10.45 -2.91 -10.87
CA TRP A 96 -9.52 -2.12 -11.66
C TRP A 96 -10.21 -0.94 -12.38
N GLN A 97 -11.37 -1.18 -12.99
CA GLN A 97 -12.18 -0.13 -13.61
C GLN A 97 -12.58 0.97 -12.63
N GLN A 98 -12.89 0.61 -11.38
CA GLN A 98 -13.23 1.60 -10.35
C GLN A 98 -12.00 2.42 -9.90
N PHE A 99 -10.82 1.80 -9.82
CA PHE A 99 -9.58 2.52 -9.56
C PHE A 99 -9.27 3.53 -10.67
N ILE A 100 -9.34 3.12 -11.93
CA ILE A 100 -9.14 4.01 -13.08
C ILE A 100 -10.13 5.17 -13.06
N ALA A 101 -11.42 4.88 -12.86
CA ALA A 101 -12.46 5.91 -12.82
C ALA A 101 -12.25 6.94 -11.70
N ALA A 102 -11.62 6.54 -10.60
CA ALA A 102 -11.25 7.42 -9.49
C ALA A 102 -9.88 8.09 -9.65
N GLY A 103 -9.22 7.88 -10.78
CA GLY A 103 -7.86 8.37 -11.05
C GLY A 103 -6.82 7.82 -10.08
N ILE A 104 -7.00 6.58 -9.60
CA ILE A 104 -5.97 5.84 -8.86
C ILE A 104 -5.05 5.21 -9.91
N ASP A 105 -3.77 5.58 -9.87
CA ASP A 105 -2.76 5.22 -10.86
C ASP A 105 -1.68 4.26 -10.31
N GLU A 106 -1.77 3.89 -9.04
CA GLU A 106 -0.80 3.05 -8.35
C GLU A 106 -1.53 2.11 -7.37
N VAL A 107 -1.12 0.85 -7.33
CA VAL A 107 -1.63 -0.15 -6.38
C VAL A 107 -0.47 -0.92 -5.75
N PHE A 108 -0.66 -1.41 -4.52
CA PHE A 108 0.30 -2.29 -3.87
C PHE A 108 -0.18 -3.74 -3.93
N VAL A 109 0.47 -4.57 -4.75
CA VAL A 109 0.11 -5.99 -4.92
C VAL A 109 0.76 -6.84 -3.85
N VAL A 110 -0.03 -7.62 -3.11
CA VAL A 110 0.45 -8.46 -2.00
C VAL A 110 -0.27 -9.82 -2.00
N GLY A 111 0.35 -10.86 -1.42
CA GLY A 111 -0.26 -12.18 -1.33
C GLY A 111 -1.56 -12.19 -0.51
N GLY A 112 -1.54 -11.54 0.66
CA GLY A 112 -2.67 -11.47 1.58
C GLY A 112 -2.65 -12.55 2.67
N ASP A 113 -3.26 -12.25 3.81
CA ASP A 113 -3.10 -13.02 5.05
C ASP A 113 -4.21 -14.07 5.30
N GLN A 114 -5.19 -14.18 4.41
CA GLN A 114 -6.32 -15.12 4.57
C GLN A 114 -5.83 -16.55 4.46
N THR A 115 -6.08 -17.42 5.45
CA THR A 115 -5.59 -18.82 5.47
C THR A 115 -5.87 -19.60 4.19
N GLU A 116 -7.06 -19.43 3.60
CA GLU A 116 -7.44 -20.01 2.32
C GLU A 116 -7.71 -18.91 1.29
N PRO A 117 -7.30 -19.07 0.01
CA PRO A 117 -7.66 -18.13 -1.03
C PRO A 117 -9.19 -18.10 -1.22
N ALA A 118 -9.75 -16.91 -1.39
CA ALA A 118 -11.17 -16.72 -1.68
C ALA A 118 -11.55 -17.20 -3.10
N GLY A 119 -10.58 -17.41 -3.98
CA GLY A 119 -10.80 -17.91 -5.33
C GLY A 119 -9.50 -18.12 -6.11
N GLU A 120 -9.46 -17.60 -7.34
CA GLU A 120 -8.50 -17.97 -8.39
C GLU A 120 -7.04 -17.60 -8.11
N PHE A 121 -6.79 -16.66 -7.18
CA PHE A 121 -5.45 -16.12 -6.93
C PHE A 121 -4.91 -16.55 -5.56
N PRO A 122 -4.12 -17.64 -5.47
CA PRO A 122 -3.56 -18.10 -4.20
C PRO A 122 -2.41 -17.23 -3.66
N ASP A 123 -1.76 -16.43 -4.52
CA ASP A 123 -0.62 -15.59 -4.17
C ASP A 123 -0.45 -14.42 -5.15
N SER A 124 0.45 -13.48 -4.85
CA SER A 124 0.71 -12.32 -5.73
C SER A 124 1.35 -12.71 -7.06
N ARG A 125 2.06 -13.84 -7.12
CA ARG A 125 2.74 -14.31 -8.33
C ARG A 125 1.72 -14.75 -9.39
N THR A 126 0.58 -15.31 -9.00
CA THR A 126 -0.51 -15.63 -9.95
C THR A 126 -1.36 -14.42 -10.32
N LEU A 127 -1.47 -13.43 -9.43
CA LEU A 127 -2.22 -12.19 -9.70
C LEU A 127 -1.50 -11.25 -10.68
N LEU A 128 -0.17 -11.12 -10.58
CA LEU A 128 0.59 -10.17 -11.39
C LEU A 128 0.39 -10.33 -12.92
N PRO A 129 0.44 -11.54 -13.51
CA PRO A 129 0.13 -11.71 -14.93
C PRO A 129 -1.29 -11.26 -15.29
N ALA A 130 -2.28 -11.59 -14.47
CA ALA A 130 -3.66 -11.21 -14.71
C ALA A 130 -3.87 -9.69 -14.69
N LEU A 131 -3.07 -8.94 -13.91
CA LEU A 131 -3.07 -7.47 -13.91
C LEU A 131 -2.48 -6.87 -15.19
N VAL A 132 -1.46 -7.51 -15.78
CA VAL A 132 -0.81 -7.05 -17.01
C VAL A 132 -1.74 -7.21 -18.23
N GLU A 133 -2.72 -8.10 -18.13
CA GLU A 133 -3.71 -8.38 -19.18
C GLU A 133 -4.96 -7.48 -19.13
N LEU A 134 -5.08 -6.57 -18.14
CA LEU A 134 -6.20 -5.63 -17.98
C LEU A 134 -6.08 -4.39 -18.89
#